data_AF-A0A1G5YU61-F1
#
_entry.id   AF-A0A1G5YU61-F1
#
_cell.length_a   1.000
_cell.length_b   1.000
_cell.length_c   1.000
_cell.angle_alpha   90.00
_cell.angle_beta   90.00
_cell.angle_gamma   90.00
#
_symmetry.space_group_name_H-M   'P 1'
#
loop_
_entity.id
_entity.type
_entity.pdbx_description
1 polymer ?
#
loop_
_entity_poly.entity_id
_entity_poly.type
_entity_poly.pdbx_seq_one_letter_code
_entity_poly.pdbx_strand_id
1 'polypeptide(L)'
;MKFGRKIPWVSAGTSVTIPLIFSNQLPKGINHFRVGETLYFGVDLVGEKVIEGMQGDVFELEAEIIELQEKPLLPSGVLEANPQGEFADIDESLYGKTSIRGILDIGLLDVDPKYLIINDPEIEILGASSDMLIINLGANQKGLKVGDTVIFRLKYMGALALMNSSYIEKAVV
;
A
#
# COMPACT_ATOMS: atom_id res chain seq x y z
N MET A 1 11.68 -39.26 -31.62
CA MET A 1 12.49 -39.97 -30.61
C MET A 1 11.99 -39.60 -29.22
N LYS A 2 11.86 -40.55 -28.29
CA LYS A 2 11.60 -40.30 -26.86
C LYS A 2 12.75 -40.87 -26.04
N PHE A 3 13.21 -40.15 -25.02
CA PHE A 3 14.43 -40.44 -24.25
C PHE A 3 14.33 -41.64 -23.28
N GLY A 4 13.22 -42.39 -23.28
CA GLY A 4 13.03 -43.61 -22.50
C GLY A 4 13.05 -43.47 -20.97
N ARG A 5 13.11 -42.24 -20.43
CA ARG A 5 13.15 -41.96 -18.99
C ARG A 5 11.85 -41.34 -18.50
N LYS A 6 11.39 -41.78 -17.32
CA LYS A 6 10.27 -41.15 -16.60
C LYS A 6 10.81 -40.00 -15.76
N ILE A 7 10.28 -38.80 -16.00
CA ILE A 7 10.59 -37.62 -15.17
C ILE A 7 9.50 -37.52 -14.11
N PRO A 8 9.82 -37.66 -12.81
CA PRO A 8 8.82 -37.66 -11.74
C PRO A 8 8.24 -36.26 -11.51
N TRP A 9 9.06 -35.21 -11.64
CA TRP A 9 8.67 -33.84 -11.39
C TRP A 9 8.99 -32.96 -12.58
N VAL A 10 7.95 -32.30 -13.10
CA VAL A 10 8.07 -31.27 -14.12
C VAL A 10 7.58 -29.99 -13.46
N SER A 11 8.53 -29.17 -13.04
CA SER A 11 8.22 -27.94 -12.32
C SER A 11 8.04 -26.77 -13.26
N ALA A 12 6.92 -26.06 -13.11
CA ALA A 12 6.63 -24.84 -13.83
C ALA A 12 5.60 -24.02 -13.05
N GLY A 13 5.38 -22.78 -13.49
CA GLY A 13 4.43 -21.86 -12.87
C GLY A 13 5.07 -20.81 -11.98
N THR A 14 4.26 -19.77 -11.77
CA THR A 14 4.45 -18.62 -10.88
C THR A 14 3.09 -18.32 -10.22
N SER A 15 3.05 -17.35 -9.32
CA SER A 15 1.79 -16.84 -8.75
C SER A 15 0.73 -16.47 -9.81
N VAL A 16 1.15 -15.98 -10.99
CA VAL A 16 0.27 -15.64 -12.13
C VAL A 16 -0.48 -16.87 -12.69
N THR A 17 0.03 -18.09 -12.45
CA THR A 17 -0.59 -19.32 -12.94
C THR A 17 -1.66 -19.90 -12.03
N ILE A 18 -1.86 -19.33 -10.83
CA ILE A 18 -2.86 -19.80 -9.86
C ILE A 18 -4.29 -19.84 -10.45
N PRO A 19 -4.78 -18.83 -11.19
CA PRO A 19 -6.09 -18.92 -11.83
C PRO A 19 -6.23 -20.07 -12.81
N LEU A 20 -5.14 -20.43 -13.50
CA LEU A 20 -5.13 -21.56 -14.45
C LEU A 20 -5.19 -22.91 -13.74
N ILE A 21 -4.73 -22.99 -12.47
CA ILE A 21 -4.94 -24.16 -11.62
C ILE A 21 -6.43 -24.29 -11.32
N PHE A 22 -7.07 -23.21 -10.85
CA PHE A 22 -8.49 -23.22 -10.50
C PHE A 22 -9.40 -23.52 -11.70
N SER A 23 -9.02 -23.06 -12.91
CA SER A 23 -9.78 -23.32 -14.14
C SER A 23 -9.41 -24.63 -14.85
N ASN A 24 -8.50 -25.44 -14.29
CA ASN A 24 -7.99 -26.67 -14.91
C ASN A 24 -7.41 -26.47 -16.34
N GLN A 25 -6.78 -25.32 -16.60
CA GLN A 25 -6.24 -24.95 -17.92
C GLN A 25 -4.74 -25.19 -18.09
N LEU A 26 -4.07 -25.74 -17.07
CA LEU A 26 -2.64 -25.98 -17.13
C LEU A 26 -2.25 -27.20 -17.98
N PRO A 27 -1.08 -27.16 -18.64
CA PRO A 27 -0.55 -28.32 -19.34
C PRO A 27 -0.42 -29.55 -18.42
N LYS A 28 -1.03 -30.67 -18.82
CA LYS A 28 -1.03 -31.95 -18.06
C LYS A 28 0.36 -32.50 -17.71
N GLY A 29 1.40 -32.05 -18.42
CA GLY A 29 2.77 -32.46 -18.15
C GLY A 29 3.39 -31.83 -16.91
N ILE A 30 2.82 -30.74 -16.39
CA ILE A 30 3.33 -30.01 -15.22
C ILE A 30 2.65 -30.58 -13.97
N ASN A 31 3.46 -30.94 -12.96
CA ASN A 31 2.97 -31.53 -11.72
C ASN A 31 3.65 -30.99 -10.45
N HIS A 32 4.46 -29.93 -10.57
CA HIS A 32 5.11 -29.29 -9.44
C HIS A 32 5.11 -27.76 -9.60
N PHE A 33 4.35 -27.05 -8.78
CA PHE A 33 4.11 -25.61 -8.94
C PHE A 33 4.90 -24.78 -7.94
N ARG A 34 5.40 -23.63 -8.40
CA ARG A 34 6.10 -22.66 -7.55
C ARG A 34 5.22 -21.44 -7.37
N VAL A 35 4.96 -21.10 -6.11
CA VAL A 35 4.13 -19.98 -5.70
C VAL A 35 4.97 -19.09 -4.78
N GLY A 36 4.89 -17.78 -4.99
CA GLY A 36 5.64 -16.80 -4.22
C GLY A 36 4.69 -15.75 -3.67
N GLU A 37 4.49 -14.67 -4.42
CA GLU A 37 3.64 -13.53 -4.02
C GLU A 37 2.25 -13.92 -3.49
N THR A 38 1.52 -14.81 -4.17
CA THR A 38 0.19 -15.25 -3.71
C THR A 38 0.23 -15.94 -2.34
N LEU A 39 1.34 -16.62 -1.97
CA LEU A 39 1.47 -17.24 -0.65
C LEU A 39 1.40 -16.21 0.47
N TYR A 40 1.99 -15.04 0.24
CA TYR A 40 2.10 -14.00 1.25
C TYR A 40 0.97 -12.97 1.20
N PHE A 41 0.48 -12.63 0.01
CA PHE A 41 -0.54 -11.60 -0.15
C PHE A 41 -1.94 -12.18 -0.33
N GLY A 42 -2.08 -13.49 -0.56
CA GLY A 42 -3.37 -14.10 -0.83
C GLY A 42 -4.06 -13.57 -2.09
N VAL A 43 -3.35 -12.83 -2.95
CA VAL A 43 -3.90 -12.16 -4.13
C VAL A 43 -3.65 -12.99 -5.40
N ASP A 44 -4.69 -13.06 -6.23
CA ASP A 44 -4.57 -13.39 -7.65
C ASP A 44 -3.96 -12.19 -8.41
N LEU A 45 -2.77 -12.39 -8.97
CA LEU A 45 -2.05 -11.35 -9.70
C LEU A 45 -2.67 -10.97 -11.05
N VAL A 46 -3.63 -11.75 -11.55
CA VAL A 46 -4.34 -11.44 -12.80
C VAL A 46 -5.62 -10.67 -12.50
N GLY A 47 -6.44 -11.18 -11.57
CA GLY A 47 -7.69 -10.53 -11.17
C GLY A 47 -7.53 -9.39 -10.17
N GLU A 48 -6.34 -9.24 -9.58
CA GLU A 48 -6.02 -8.31 -8.47
C GLU A 48 -7.00 -8.42 -7.31
N LYS A 49 -7.45 -9.65 -7.02
CA LYS A 49 -8.41 -9.95 -5.95
C LYS A 49 -7.83 -10.94 -4.97
N VAL A 50 -8.24 -10.81 -3.71
CA VAL A 50 -7.96 -11.83 -2.70
C VAL A 50 -8.65 -13.13 -3.13
N ILE A 51 -7.88 -14.21 -3.14
CA ILE A 51 -8.35 -15.55 -3.46
C ILE A 51 -9.26 -16.01 -2.32
N GLU A 52 -10.39 -16.62 -2.68
CA GLU A 52 -11.34 -17.15 -1.71
C GLU A 52 -10.66 -18.08 -0.71
N GLY A 53 -10.85 -17.81 0.58
CA GLY A 53 -10.23 -18.57 1.69
C GLY A 53 -8.81 -18.14 2.06
N MET A 54 -8.22 -17.16 1.37
CA MET A 54 -6.93 -16.57 1.75
C MET A 54 -7.10 -15.21 2.44
N GLN A 55 -6.04 -14.75 3.11
CA GLN A 55 -5.97 -13.45 3.77
C GLN A 55 -5.05 -12.50 2.98
N GLY A 56 -5.45 -11.23 2.89
CA GLY A 56 -4.77 -10.20 2.10
C GLY A 56 -3.94 -9.20 2.92
N ASP A 57 -3.85 -9.43 4.22
CA ASP A 57 -3.35 -8.53 5.25
C ASP A 57 -2.27 -9.21 6.12
N VAL A 58 -1.54 -10.16 5.55
CA VAL A 58 -0.44 -10.87 6.24
C VAL A 58 0.73 -9.94 6.56
N PHE A 59 0.92 -8.89 5.76
CA PHE A 59 1.93 -7.87 6.00
C PHE A 59 1.29 -6.51 6.24
N GLU A 60 1.56 -5.97 7.42
CA GLU A 60 1.16 -4.63 7.82
C GLU A 60 2.40 -3.80 8.18
N LEU A 61 2.31 -2.51 7.90
CA LEU A 61 3.26 -1.51 8.37
C LEU A 61 2.55 -0.67 9.42
N GLU A 62 3.19 -0.57 10.58
CA GLU A 62 2.83 0.32 11.66
C GLU A 62 3.76 1.54 11.62
N ALA A 63 3.21 2.74 11.46
CA ALA A 63 3.98 3.99 11.45
C ALA A 63 3.45 4.97 12.50
N GLU A 64 4.35 5.48 13.35
CA GLU A 64 4.03 6.39 14.45
C GLU A 64 3.78 7.82 13.95
N ILE A 65 2.78 8.49 14.53
CA ILE A 65 2.52 9.92 14.35
C ILE A 65 3.49 10.72 15.23
N ILE A 66 4.40 11.45 14.60
CA ILE A 66 5.40 12.29 15.30
C ILE A 66 4.96 13.75 15.44
N GLU A 67 4.04 14.22 14.60
CA GLU A 67 3.50 15.58 14.66
C GLU A 67 2.03 15.61 14.24
N LEU A 68 1.24 16.47 14.90
CA LEU A 68 -0.13 16.80 14.51
C LEU A 68 -0.32 18.32 14.49
N GLN A 69 -0.91 18.84 13.41
CA GLN A 69 -1.19 20.26 13.26
C GLN A 69 -2.54 20.49 12.59
N GLU A 70 -3.35 21.36 13.17
CA GLU A 70 -4.56 21.86 12.52
C GLU A 70 -4.19 22.90 11.44
N LYS A 71 -4.65 22.67 10.21
CA LYS A 71 -4.43 23.58 9.07
C LYS A 71 -5.74 23.91 8.37
N PRO A 72 -5.91 25.13 7.85
CA PRO A 72 -7.03 25.47 6.98
C PRO A 72 -7.09 24.54 5.74
N LEU A 73 -8.30 24.19 5.31
CA LEU A 73 -8.50 23.40 4.07
C LEU A 73 -8.16 24.21 2.82
N LEU A 74 -8.38 25.52 2.87
CA LEU A 74 -8.00 26.44 1.81
C LEU A 74 -6.66 27.10 2.13
N PRO A 75 -5.79 27.32 1.13
CA PRO A 75 -4.52 28.00 1.35
C PRO A 75 -4.75 29.40 1.90
N SER A 76 -3.96 29.79 2.90
CA SER A 76 -3.91 31.16 3.39
C SER A 76 -2.96 32.00 2.53
N GLY A 77 -3.48 32.98 1.80
CA GLY A 77 -2.68 33.86 0.94
C GLY A 77 -3.49 34.47 -0.20
N VAL A 78 -2.86 35.31 -1.01
CA VAL A 78 -3.44 35.76 -2.28
C VAL A 78 -3.30 34.62 -3.28
N LEU A 79 -4.42 34.12 -3.80
CA LEU A 79 -4.39 33.15 -4.88
C LEU A 79 -3.95 33.86 -6.15
N GLU A 80 -2.75 33.53 -6.61
CA GLU A 80 -2.25 33.96 -7.91
C GLU A 80 -2.61 32.92 -8.96
N ALA A 81 -2.74 33.39 -10.20
CA ALA A 81 -2.90 32.49 -11.32
C ALA A 81 -1.70 31.53 -11.39
N ASN A 82 -1.98 30.27 -11.74
CA ASN A 82 -0.90 29.34 -12.08
C ASN A 82 -0.08 29.89 -13.28
N PRO A 83 1.09 29.33 -13.60
CA PRO A 83 1.92 29.82 -14.72
C PRO A 83 1.25 29.82 -16.11
N GLN A 84 0.04 29.26 -16.22
CA GLN A 84 -0.79 29.21 -17.43
C GLN A 84 -1.93 30.24 -17.40
N GLY A 85 -2.05 31.05 -16.34
CA GLY A 85 -3.06 32.11 -16.20
C GLY A 85 -4.38 31.66 -15.59
N GLU A 86 -4.48 30.42 -15.08
CA GLU A 86 -5.70 29.88 -14.50
C GLU A 86 -5.74 30.11 -12.98
N PHE A 87 -6.88 30.58 -12.49
CA PHE A 87 -7.18 30.61 -11.06
C PHE A 87 -7.82 29.27 -10.68
N ALA A 88 -7.38 28.68 -9.56
CA ALA A 88 -8.09 27.52 -9.02
C ALA A 88 -9.49 27.95 -8.58
N ASP A 89 -10.52 27.26 -9.05
CA ASP A 89 -11.89 27.44 -8.57
C ASP A 89 -11.94 27.09 -7.08
N ILE A 90 -12.19 28.10 -6.24
CA ILE A 90 -12.31 27.92 -4.79
C ILE A 90 -13.73 27.50 -4.49
N ASP A 91 -13.89 26.37 -3.81
CA ASP A 91 -15.15 26.06 -3.15
C ASP A 91 -15.30 26.94 -1.90
N GLU A 92 -16.12 27.98 -2.00
CA GLU A 92 -16.39 28.91 -0.90
C GLU A 92 -16.95 28.21 0.35
N SER A 93 -17.56 27.03 0.21
CA SER A 93 -18.08 26.25 1.34
C SER A 93 -16.96 25.71 2.25
N LEU A 94 -15.70 25.81 1.83
CA LEU A 94 -14.53 25.38 2.59
C LEU A 94 -13.87 26.51 3.39
N TYR A 95 -14.34 27.76 3.26
CA TYR A 95 -13.83 28.87 4.07
C TYR A 95 -14.01 28.63 5.57
N GLY A 96 -12.94 28.87 6.33
CA GLY A 96 -12.93 28.70 7.78
C GLY A 96 -12.94 27.23 8.25
N LYS A 97 -13.02 26.26 7.34
CA LYS A 97 -12.87 24.85 7.68
C LYS A 97 -11.39 24.48 7.78
N THR A 98 -11.09 23.66 8.76
CA THR A 98 -9.75 23.15 9.04
C THR A 98 -9.72 21.64 8.91
N SER A 99 -8.52 21.09 8.80
CA SER A 99 -8.24 19.68 8.90
C SER A 99 -6.97 19.46 9.70
N ILE A 100 -6.92 18.36 10.44
CA ILE A 100 -5.72 17.94 11.15
C ILE A 100 -4.80 17.21 10.16
N ARG A 101 -3.57 17.68 10.07
CA ARG A 101 -2.48 17.05 9.32
C ARG A 101 -1.59 16.30 10.30
N GLY A 102 -1.22 15.09 9.94
CA GLY A 102 -0.24 14.29 10.67
C GLY A 102 1.04 14.10 9.87
N ILE A 103 2.16 13.98 10.58
CA ILE A 103 3.44 13.54 10.03
C ILE A 103 3.74 12.19 10.66
N LEU A 104 4.06 11.20 9.82
CA LEU A 104 4.50 9.88 10.26
C LEU A 104 6.02 9.74 10.09
N ASP A 105 6.64 8.97 10.98
CA ASP A 105 8.08 8.65 10.98
C ASP A 105 8.47 7.59 9.93
N ILE A 106 8.04 7.81 8.69
CA ILE A 106 8.41 6.98 7.54
C ILE A 106 8.37 7.81 6.26
N GLY A 107 9.33 7.63 5.35
CA GLY A 107 9.40 8.41 4.12
C GLY A 107 9.68 7.62 2.85
N LEU A 108 9.98 8.34 1.77
CA LEU A 108 10.31 7.77 0.45
C LEU A 108 11.55 6.88 0.46
N LEU A 109 12.47 7.07 1.40
CA LEU A 109 13.63 6.19 1.58
C LEU A 109 13.24 4.80 2.08
N ASP A 110 12.12 4.70 2.82
CA ASP A 110 11.63 3.44 3.37
C ASP A 110 10.64 2.77 2.42
N VAL A 111 9.66 3.53 1.92
CA VAL A 111 8.60 3.01 1.05
C VAL A 111 7.96 4.11 0.21
N ASP A 112 7.71 3.82 -1.07
CA ASP A 112 6.92 4.69 -1.93
C ASP A 112 5.43 4.62 -1.50
N PRO A 113 4.78 5.75 -1.17
CA PRO A 113 3.40 5.77 -0.69
C PRO A 113 2.38 5.07 -1.60
N LYS A 114 2.66 4.94 -2.90
CA LYS A 114 1.76 4.20 -3.83
C LYS A 114 1.64 2.71 -3.51
N TYR A 115 2.56 2.17 -2.72
CA TYR A 115 2.56 0.79 -2.23
C TYR A 115 1.94 0.63 -0.84
N LEU A 116 1.53 1.73 -0.21
CA LEU A 116 0.77 1.71 1.03
C LEU A 116 -0.72 1.69 0.69
N ILE A 117 -1.47 0.90 1.45
CA ILE A 117 -2.93 0.80 1.34
C ILE A 117 -3.50 1.19 2.69
N ILE A 118 -4.26 2.29 2.70
CA ILE A 118 -4.99 2.74 3.88
C ILE A 118 -6.42 2.21 3.83
N ASN A 119 -6.85 1.54 4.90
CA ASN A 119 -8.21 1.00 5.00
C ASN A 119 -9.18 2.00 5.64
N ASP A 120 -8.64 2.99 6.35
CA ASP A 120 -9.43 4.02 7.02
C ASP A 120 -9.82 5.11 6.01
N PRO A 121 -11.11 5.26 5.66
CA PRO A 121 -11.53 6.27 4.70
C PRO A 121 -11.37 7.71 5.20
N GLU A 122 -11.15 7.92 6.50
CA GLU A 122 -10.92 9.25 7.07
C GLU A 122 -9.46 9.70 6.96
N ILE A 123 -8.55 8.78 6.64
CA ILE A 123 -7.13 9.07 6.52
C ILE A 123 -6.73 9.05 5.06
N GLU A 124 -6.11 10.14 4.62
CA GLU A 124 -5.62 10.29 3.25
C GLU A 124 -4.13 10.64 3.28
N ILE A 125 -3.33 9.99 2.42
CA ILE A 125 -1.93 10.34 2.23
C ILE A 125 -1.86 11.53 1.28
N LEU A 126 -1.27 12.63 1.72
CA LEU A 126 -1.12 13.84 0.92
C LEU A 126 0.20 13.91 0.15
N GLY A 127 1.25 13.29 0.70
CA GLY A 127 2.58 13.33 0.11
C GLY A 127 3.64 12.80 1.06
N ALA A 128 4.89 12.79 0.62
CA ALA A 128 6.03 12.30 1.39
C ALA A 128 7.30 13.11 1.10
N SER A 129 8.18 13.22 2.08
CA SER A 129 9.59 13.62 1.93
C SER A 129 10.48 12.37 1.88
N SER A 130 11.81 12.56 1.96
CA SER A 130 12.76 11.46 2.12
C SER A 130 12.48 10.57 3.33
N ASP A 131 12.01 11.16 4.42
CA ASP A 131 12.00 10.59 5.77
C ASP A 131 10.64 10.71 6.47
N MET A 132 9.65 11.34 5.85
CA MET A 132 8.34 11.59 6.47
C MET A 132 7.18 11.40 5.49
N LEU A 133 6.04 10.97 6.03
CA LEU A 133 4.78 10.82 5.31
C LEU A 133 3.79 11.83 5.88
N ILE A 134 3.13 12.59 5.01
CA ILE A 134 2.11 13.54 5.42
C ILE A 134 0.74 12.92 5.19
N ILE A 135 -0.04 12.85 6.26
CA ILE A 135 -1.42 12.38 6.22
C ILE A 135 -2.41 13.49 6.59
N ASN A 136 -3.61 13.35 6.06
CA ASN A 136 -4.80 14.12 6.39
C ASN A 136 -5.68 13.26 7.30
N LEU A 137 -6.05 13.78 8.47
CA LEU A 137 -6.96 13.11 9.41
C LEU A 137 -8.37 13.73 9.40
N GLY A 138 -8.62 14.74 8.56
CA GLY A 138 -9.90 15.44 8.54
C GLY A 138 -10.19 16.10 9.89
N ALA A 139 -11.38 15.82 10.43
CA ALA A 139 -11.78 16.25 11.77
C ALA A 139 -11.15 15.41 12.91
N ASN A 140 -10.35 14.39 12.58
CA ASN A 140 -9.76 13.43 13.51
C ASN A 140 -10.81 12.80 14.44
N GLN A 141 -11.85 12.18 13.88
CA GLN A 141 -12.96 11.63 14.68
C GLN A 141 -12.50 10.54 15.66
N LYS A 142 -11.43 9.82 15.30
CA LYS A 142 -10.80 8.79 16.13
C LYS A 142 -9.96 9.36 17.28
N GLY A 143 -9.70 10.66 17.29
CA GLY A 143 -8.96 11.33 18.35
C GLY A 143 -7.49 10.90 18.45
N LEU A 144 -6.87 10.57 17.30
CA LEU A 144 -5.46 10.20 17.21
C LEU A 144 -4.57 11.33 17.73
N LYS A 145 -3.47 10.95 18.38
CA LYS A 145 -2.49 11.82 19.03
C LYS A 145 -1.08 11.51 18.56
N VAL A 146 -0.16 12.41 18.87
CA VAL A 146 1.29 12.13 18.72
C VAL A 146 1.65 10.92 19.59
N GLY A 147 2.39 9.98 19.02
CA GLY A 147 2.72 8.68 19.61
C GLY A 147 1.73 7.56 19.29
N ASP A 148 0.57 7.85 18.68
CA ASP A 148 -0.30 6.81 18.15
C ASP A 148 0.21 6.32 16.79
N THR A 149 -0.18 5.10 16.41
CA THR A 149 0.25 4.44 15.17
C THR A 149 -0.85 4.44 14.12
N VAL A 150 -0.48 4.65 12.86
CA VAL A 150 -1.32 4.39 11.69
C VAL A 150 -0.88 3.10 11.02
N ILE A 151 -1.84 2.22 10.75
CA ILE A 151 -1.60 0.89 10.15
C ILE A 151 -1.89 0.94 8.65
N PHE A 152 -0.92 0.48 7.87
CA PHE A 152 -1.03 0.33 6.42
C PHE A 152 -0.94 -1.13 6.02
N ARG A 153 -1.82 -1.57 5.13
CA ARG A 153 -1.56 -2.79 4.35
C ARG A 153 -0.57 -2.48 3.25
N LEU A 154 0.15 -3.50 2.79
CA LEU A 154 1.23 -3.34 1.83
C LEU A 154 0.92 -4.00 0.49
N LYS A 155 1.32 -3.33 -0.60
CA LYS A 155 1.54 -4.00 -1.89
C LYS A 155 2.89 -4.70 -1.87
N TYR A 156 3.09 -5.67 -2.77
CA TYR A 156 4.32 -6.46 -2.86
C TYR A 156 5.60 -5.61 -2.85
N MET A 157 5.67 -4.55 -3.66
CA MET A 157 6.87 -3.71 -3.72
C MET A 157 7.10 -2.89 -2.44
N GLY A 158 6.05 -2.56 -1.70
CA GLY A 158 6.17 -1.93 -0.39
C GLY A 158 6.75 -2.88 0.64
N ALA A 159 6.21 -4.11 0.72
CA ALA A 159 6.76 -5.14 1.59
C ALA A 159 8.20 -5.51 1.22
N LEU A 160 8.53 -5.60 -0.07
CA LEU A 160 9.90 -5.85 -0.53
C LEU A 160 10.87 -4.79 -0.01
N ALA A 161 10.51 -3.50 -0.11
CA ALA A 161 11.34 -2.41 0.37
C ALA A 161 11.52 -2.47 1.89
N LEU A 162 10.41 -2.55 2.63
CA LEU A 162 10.41 -2.54 4.10
C LEU A 162 11.13 -3.75 4.71
N MET A 163 10.93 -4.94 4.15
CA MET A 163 11.61 -6.15 4.61
C MET A 163 13.12 -6.13 4.35
N ASN A 164 13.58 -5.35 3.37
CA ASN A 164 15.02 -5.16 3.09
C ASN A 164 15.63 -3.96 3.83
N SER A 165 14.84 -3.09 4.45
CA SER A 165 15.35 -1.92 5.17
C SER A 165 15.95 -2.35 6.52
N SER A 166 17.18 -1.95 6.86
CA SER A 166 17.73 -2.20 8.22
C SER A 166 17.13 -1.30 9.31
N TYR A 167 16.36 -0.28 8.93
CA TYR A 167 15.82 0.74 9.83
C TYR A 167 14.37 0.47 10.26
N ILE A 168 13.73 -0.50 9.62
CA ILE A 168 12.37 -0.94 9.96
C ILE A 168 12.46 -2.15 10.89
N GLU A 169 11.78 -2.10 12.04
CA GLU A 169 11.62 -3.26 12.91
C GLU A 169 10.71 -4.31 12.26
N LYS A 170 11.00 -5.61 12.47
CA LYS A 170 10.13 -6.70 12.00
C LYS A 170 9.74 -7.57 13.18
N ALA A 171 8.44 -7.76 13.34
CA ALA A 171 7.86 -8.66 14.32
C ALA A 171 7.01 -9.73 13.62
N VAL A 172 6.96 -10.92 14.23
CA VAL A 172 5.98 -11.96 13.90
C VAL A 172 5.01 -12.01 15.07
N VAL A 173 3.72 -11.83 14.79
CA VAL A 173 2.63 -11.73 15.78
C VAL A 173 1.81 -13.02 15.79
#